data_AF-A0A8S3GBZ5-F1
#
_entry.id   AF-A0A8S3GBZ5-F1
#
_cell.length_a   1.000
_cell.length_b   1.000
_cell.length_c   1.000
_cell.angle_alpha   90.00
_cell.angle_beta   90.00
_cell.angle_gamma   90.00
#
_symmetry.space_group_name_H-M   'P 1'
#
loop_
_entity.id
_entity.type
_entity.pdbx_description
1 polymer ?
#
loop_
_entity_poly.entity_id
_entity_poly.type
_entity_poly.pdbx_seq_one_letter_code
_entity_poly.pdbx_strand_id
1 'polypeptide(L)'
;MGVDEVDSRGHTLDNIYKCFRQFLLPKSKVLIQSASLLDKLKMHQQSSASDAATKIQGAFRNHQARLVLKDRATWKIHEKLEYASEQTEGKLRDMFEKLLNSSDILSPSVTKLLQKSGLPVEEKELLRLTNPDNIQVEANYRGPHIKDQITRSTFVDLIEAFQKRQV
;
A
#
# COMPACT_ATOMS: atom_id res chain seq x y z
N MET A 1 -26.32 -64.82 -44.42
CA MET A 1 -26.72 -63.68 -45.26
C MET A 1 -27.83 -62.96 -44.50
N GLY A 2 -27.47 -61.91 -43.75
CA GLY A 2 -28.45 -61.08 -43.05
C GLY A 2 -29.02 -60.09 -44.05
N VAL A 3 -30.33 -60.18 -44.30
CA VAL A 3 -31.06 -59.20 -45.10
C VAL A 3 -31.17 -57.93 -44.27
N ASP A 4 -30.41 -56.89 -44.63
CA ASP A 4 -30.62 -55.56 -44.09
C ASP A 4 -32.01 -55.08 -44.53
N GLU A 5 -32.92 -54.93 -43.58
CA GLU A 5 -34.28 -54.46 -43.82
C GLU A 5 -34.22 -52.96 -44.13
N VAL A 6 -34.31 -52.63 -45.42
CA VAL A 6 -34.25 -51.25 -45.94
C VAL A 6 -35.67 -50.72 -46.13
N ASP A 7 -35.99 -49.58 -45.51
CA ASP A 7 -37.28 -48.88 -45.72
C ASP A 7 -37.41 -48.43 -47.20
N SER A 8 -38.64 -48.17 -47.64
CA SER A 8 -39.09 -47.78 -49.00
C SER A 8 -38.41 -46.51 -49.57
N ARG A 9 -37.50 -45.90 -48.81
CA ARG A 9 -36.70 -44.72 -49.15
C ARG A 9 -35.18 -44.97 -49.17
N GLY A 10 -34.74 -46.22 -49.08
CA GLY A 10 -33.32 -46.59 -49.23
C GLY A 10 -32.44 -46.25 -48.02
N HIS A 11 -33.02 -45.91 -46.87
CA HIS A 11 -32.28 -45.63 -45.65
C HIS A 11 -32.14 -46.91 -44.80
N THR A 12 -30.91 -47.31 -44.50
CA THR A 12 -30.62 -48.35 -43.51
C THR A 12 -31.15 -47.91 -42.14
N LEU A 13 -31.82 -48.80 -41.41
CA LEU A 13 -32.41 -48.49 -40.08
C LEU A 13 -31.40 -47.84 -39.12
N ASP A 14 -30.11 -48.20 -39.21
CA ASP A 14 -29.01 -47.59 -38.43
C ASP A 14 -28.90 -46.06 -38.60
N ASN A 15 -29.13 -45.54 -39.81
CA ASN A 15 -29.10 -44.10 -40.09
C ASN A 15 -30.31 -43.38 -39.48
N ILE A 16 -31.47 -44.04 -39.45
CA ILE A 16 -32.68 -43.50 -38.83
C ILE A 16 -32.48 -43.41 -37.31
N TYR A 17 -31.97 -44.46 -36.67
CA TYR A 17 -31.70 -44.46 -35.23
C TYR A 17 -30.63 -43.44 -34.81
N LYS A 18 -29.58 -43.23 -35.63
CA LYS A 18 -28.60 -42.15 -35.42
C LYS A 18 -29.24 -40.76 -35.49
N CYS A 19 -30.05 -40.48 -36.51
CA CYS A 19 -30.78 -39.21 -36.62
C CYS A 19 -31.76 -39.00 -35.47
N PHE A 20 -32.45 -40.05 -35.03
CA PHE A 20 -33.42 -39.97 -33.94
C PHE A 20 -32.73 -39.67 -32.59
N ARG A 21 -31.55 -40.26 -32.32
CA ARG A 21 -30.73 -39.89 -31.15
C ARG A 21 -30.30 -38.43 -31.16
N GLN A 22 -29.95 -37.90 -32.33
CA GLN A 22 -29.55 -36.50 -32.49
C GLN A 22 -30.73 -35.54 -32.17
N PHE A 23 -31.97 -35.96 -32.44
CA PHE A 23 -33.17 -35.15 -32.27
C PHE A 23 -33.79 -35.22 -30.86
N LEU A 24 -33.63 -36.33 -30.15
CA LEU A 24 -34.19 -36.53 -28.81
C LEU A 24 -33.36 -35.92 -27.67
N LEU A 25 -32.16 -35.39 -27.97
CA LEU A 25 -31.33 -34.75 -26.96
C LEU A 25 -31.54 -33.23 -26.98
N PRO A 26 -31.92 -32.61 -25.85
CA PRO A 26 -31.90 -31.16 -25.72
C PRO A 26 -30.51 -30.64 -26.06
N LYS A 27 -30.40 -29.56 -26.86
CA LYS A 27 -29.12 -28.94 -27.21
C LYS A 27 -28.27 -28.53 -25.98
N SER A 28 -28.88 -28.49 -24.80
CA SER A 28 -28.24 -28.19 -23.50
C SER A 28 -27.64 -29.41 -22.79
N LYS A 29 -27.80 -30.63 -23.29
CA LYS A 29 -27.33 -31.86 -22.63
C LYS A 29 -26.37 -32.63 -23.52
N VAL A 30 -25.21 -32.95 -22.97
CA VAL A 30 -24.22 -33.83 -23.61
C VAL A 30 -24.56 -35.27 -23.26
N LEU A 31 -24.72 -36.13 -24.26
CA LEU A 31 -24.91 -37.55 -24.05
C LEU A 31 -23.55 -38.24 -23.92
N ILE A 32 -23.29 -38.80 -22.74
CA ILE A 32 -22.12 -39.62 -22.50
C ILE A 32 -22.45 -41.05 -22.93
N GLN A 33 -21.68 -41.59 -23.88
CA GLN A 33 -21.98 -42.84 -24.56
C GLN A 33 -21.76 -44.10 -23.69
N SER A 34 -20.99 -43.99 -22.61
CA SER A 34 -20.71 -45.10 -21.69
C SER A 34 -20.39 -44.62 -20.27
N ALA A 35 -20.65 -45.47 -19.27
CA ALA A 35 -20.27 -45.21 -17.88
C ALA A 35 -18.75 -45.01 -17.70
N SER A 36 -17.93 -45.72 -18.51
CA SER A 36 -16.47 -45.61 -18.43
C SER A 36 -15.92 -44.24 -18.83
N LEU A 37 -16.60 -43.51 -19.72
CA LEU A 37 -16.23 -42.14 -20.08
C LEU A 37 -16.53 -41.15 -18.93
N LEU A 38 -17.62 -41.38 -18.21
CA LEU A 38 -17.99 -40.55 -17.05
C LEU A 38 -16.94 -40.69 -15.94
N ASP A 39 -16.45 -41.90 -15.69
CA ASP A 39 -15.43 -42.14 -14.68
C ASP A 39 -14.09 -41.49 -15.07
N LYS A 40 -13.68 -41.60 -16.34
CA LYS A 40 -12.47 -40.90 -16.85
C LYS A 40 -12.55 -39.38 -16.69
N LEU A 41 -13.71 -38.80 -16.97
CA LEU A 41 -13.95 -37.36 -16.80
C LEU A 41 -13.86 -36.94 -15.33
N LYS A 42 -14.47 -37.71 -14.42
CA LYS A 42 -14.39 -37.45 -12.98
C LYS A 42 -12.95 -37.54 -12.47
N MET A 43 -12.18 -38.54 -12.91
CA MET A 43 -10.76 -38.66 -12.55
C MET A 43 -9.94 -37.46 -13.04
N HIS A 44 -10.15 -37.01 -14.28
CA HIS A 44 -9.48 -35.83 -14.82
C HIS A 44 -9.91 -34.53 -14.11
N GLN A 45 -11.18 -34.42 -13.70
CA GLN A 45 -11.66 -33.29 -12.92
C GLN A 45 -11.02 -33.26 -11.53
N GLN A 46 -10.85 -34.42 -10.89
CA GLN A 46 -10.17 -34.52 -9.61
C GLN A 46 -8.67 -34.19 -9.72
N SER A 47 -7.99 -34.67 -10.76
CA SER A 47 -6.57 -34.36 -10.97
C SER A 47 -6.34 -32.87 -11.25
N SER A 48 -7.17 -32.26 -12.11
CA SER A 48 -7.10 -30.83 -12.40
C SER A 48 -7.45 -29.96 -11.19
N ALA A 49 -8.42 -30.37 -10.36
CA ALA A 49 -8.72 -29.68 -9.11
C ALA A 49 -7.54 -29.73 -8.11
N SER A 50 -6.87 -30.88 -8.01
CA SER A 50 -5.68 -31.03 -7.15
C SER A 50 -4.50 -30.17 -7.62
N ASP A 51 -4.25 -30.12 -8.94
CA ASP A 51 -3.22 -29.27 -9.53
C ASP A 51 -3.52 -27.77 -9.32
N ALA A 52 -4.77 -27.36 -9.53
CA ALA A 52 -5.21 -26.00 -9.26
C ALA A 52 -5.05 -25.62 -7.78
N ALA A 53 -5.43 -26.51 -6.85
CA ALA A 53 -5.25 -26.30 -5.42
C ALA A 53 -3.77 -26.12 -5.06
N THR A 54 -2.89 -26.95 -5.62
CA THR A 54 -1.44 -26.85 -5.40
C THR A 54 -0.89 -25.52 -5.92
N LYS A 55 -1.34 -25.06 -7.08
CA LYS A 55 -0.96 -23.75 -7.65
C LYS A 55 -1.40 -22.59 -6.76
N ILE A 56 -2.65 -22.62 -6.26
CA ILE A 56 -3.17 -21.58 -5.36
C ILE A 56 -2.37 -21.56 -4.05
N GLN A 57 -2.11 -22.72 -3.46
CA GLN A 57 -1.33 -22.84 -2.23
C GLN A 57 0.12 -22.36 -2.43
N GLY A 58 0.75 -22.74 -3.53
CA GLY A 58 2.10 -22.30 -3.89
C GLY A 58 2.17 -20.79 -4.09
N ALA A 59 1.22 -20.21 -4.82
CA ALA A 59 1.12 -18.77 -5.03
C ALA A 59 0.95 -18.00 -3.70
N PHE A 60 0.07 -18.48 -2.82
CA PHE A 60 -0.15 -17.90 -1.50
C PHE A 60 1.11 -17.94 -0.62
N ARG A 61 1.76 -19.10 -0.51
CA ARG A 61 3.01 -19.26 0.27
C ARG A 61 4.11 -18.33 -0.24
N ASN A 62 4.26 -18.23 -1.56
CA ASN A 62 5.25 -17.35 -2.18
C ASN A 62 4.93 -15.87 -1.98
N HIS A 63 3.65 -15.49 -1.96
CA HIS A 63 3.25 -14.12 -1.64
C HIS A 63 3.60 -13.77 -0.20
N GLN A 64 3.24 -14.63 0.76
CA GLN A 64 3.57 -14.45 2.18
C GLN A 64 5.09 -14.36 2.41
N ALA A 65 5.88 -15.24 1.80
CA ALA A 65 7.34 -15.19 1.89
C ALA A 65 7.90 -13.84 1.39
N ARG A 66 7.35 -13.30 0.30
CA ARG A 66 7.76 -12.00 -0.24
C ARG A 66 7.37 -10.83 0.66
N LEU A 67 6.21 -10.88 1.33
CA LEU A 67 5.83 -9.85 2.31
C LEU A 67 6.84 -9.79 3.46
N VAL A 68 7.17 -10.93 4.06
CA VAL A 68 8.15 -11.01 5.15
C VAL A 68 9.54 -10.52 4.70
N LEU A 69 9.96 -10.85 3.48
CA LEU A 69 11.23 -10.35 2.94
C LEU A 69 11.23 -8.83 2.75
N LYS A 70 10.12 -8.25 2.29
CA LYS A 70 9.97 -6.79 2.16
C LYS A 70 10.01 -6.11 3.53
N ASP A 71 9.31 -6.68 4.52
CA ASP A 71 9.30 -6.14 5.88
C ASP A 71 10.71 -6.21 6.49
N ARG A 72 11.40 -7.34 6.33
CA ARG A 72 12.78 -7.50 6.80
C ARG A 72 13.76 -6.57 6.08
N ALA A 73 13.58 -6.35 4.78
CA ALA A 73 14.41 -5.41 4.02
C ALA A 73 14.20 -3.98 4.53
N THR A 74 12.95 -3.59 4.77
CA THR A 74 12.59 -2.28 5.33
C THR A 74 13.18 -2.10 6.73
N TRP A 75 13.03 -3.10 7.61
CA TRP A 75 13.64 -3.11 8.93
C TRP A 75 15.16 -2.93 8.88
N LYS A 76 15.85 -3.67 7.98
CA LYS A 76 17.31 -3.53 7.81
C LYS A 76 17.75 -2.16 7.33
N ILE A 77 16.94 -1.49 6.50
CA ILE A 77 17.22 -0.11 6.07
C ILE A 77 17.10 0.83 7.26
N HIS A 78 16.01 0.71 8.01
CA HIS A 78 15.76 1.52 9.20
C HIS A 78 16.87 1.35 10.25
N GLU A 79 17.22 0.11 10.59
CA GLU A 79 18.31 -0.23 11.52
C GLU A 79 19.64 0.40 11.10
N LYS A 80 20.01 0.28 9.83
CA LYS A 80 21.26 0.89 9.32
C LYS A 80 21.22 2.41 9.36
N LEU A 81 20.08 3.02 9.04
CA LEU A 81 19.90 4.46 9.07
C LEU A 81 20.04 4.99 10.50
N GLU A 82 19.41 4.31 11.46
CA GLU A 82 19.46 4.67 12.87
C GLU A 82 20.88 4.56 13.42
N TYR A 83 21.56 3.44 13.15
CA TYR A 83 22.96 3.27 13.56
C TYR A 83 23.90 4.31 12.93
N ALA A 84 23.66 4.70 11.68
CA ALA A 84 24.43 5.77 11.03
C ALA A 84 24.14 7.15 11.63
N SER A 85 22.89 7.41 12.02
CA SER A 85 22.49 8.64 12.71
C SER A 85 23.18 8.76 14.06
N GLU A 86 23.09 7.71 14.89
CA GLU A 86 23.74 7.67 16.21
C GLU A 86 25.25 7.90 16.11
N GLN A 87 25.92 7.26 15.14
CA GLN A 87 27.34 7.49 14.91
C GLN A 87 27.67 8.93 14.49
N THR A 88 26.81 9.52 13.66
CA THR A 88 27.02 10.89 13.18
C THR A 88 26.85 11.88 14.32
N GLU A 89 25.82 11.70 15.15
CA GLU A 89 25.61 12.50 16.36
C GLU A 89 26.78 12.39 17.34
N GLY A 90 27.25 11.17 17.63
CA GLY A 90 28.41 10.96 18.49
C GLY A 90 29.68 11.63 17.98
N LYS A 91 29.96 11.52 16.67
CA LYS A 91 31.10 12.19 16.02
C LYS A 91 30.97 13.71 16.05
N LEU A 92 29.78 14.25 15.80
CA LEU A 92 29.53 15.68 15.89
C LEU A 92 29.79 16.18 17.30
N ARG A 93 29.29 15.49 18.32
CA ARG A 93 29.53 15.84 19.72
C ARG A 93 31.02 15.85 20.06
N ASP A 94 31.77 14.82 19.66
CA ASP A 94 33.23 14.76 19.86
C ASP A 94 33.96 15.88 19.11
N MET A 95 33.56 16.20 17.87
CA MET A 95 34.10 17.35 17.14
C MET A 95 33.83 18.68 17.87
N PHE A 96 32.60 18.90 18.35
CA PHE A 96 32.25 20.11 19.08
C PHE A 96 32.99 20.20 20.42
N GLU A 97 33.13 19.09 21.14
CA GLU A 97 33.91 19.01 22.36
C GLU A 97 35.39 19.37 22.10
N LYS A 98 35.98 18.83 21.02
CA LYS A 98 37.33 19.20 20.59
C LYS A 98 37.43 20.69 20.22
N LEU A 99 36.44 21.26 19.54
CA LEU A 99 36.41 22.68 19.19
C LEU A 99 36.31 23.58 20.44
N LEU A 100 35.46 23.22 21.40
CA LEU A 100 35.28 23.97 22.65
C LEU A 100 36.53 23.89 23.54
N ASN A 101 37.18 22.73 23.60
CA ASN A 101 38.38 22.52 24.40
C ASN A 101 39.65 23.05 23.72
N SER A 102 39.63 23.28 22.41
CA SER A 102 40.73 23.90 21.65
C SER A 102 40.59 25.42 21.53
N SER A 103 40.01 26.08 22.54
CA SER A 103 39.77 27.54 22.57
C SER A 103 40.99 28.43 22.24
N ASP A 104 42.21 27.90 22.27
CA ASP A 104 43.43 28.57 21.78
C ASP A 104 43.64 28.55 20.26
N ILE A 105 42.94 27.67 19.51
CA ILE A 105 43.07 27.49 18.05
C ILE A 105 42.00 28.28 17.26
N LEU A 106 40.88 28.61 17.90
CA LEU A 106 39.76 29.28 17.24
C LEU A 106 39.93 30.80 17.22
N SER A 107 39.73 31.40 16.05
CA SER A 107 39.68 32.86 15.91
C SER A 107 38.70 33.48 16.91
N PRO A 108 39.01 34.64 17.52
CA PRO A 108 38.14 35.35 18.47
C PRO A 108 36.69 35.52 17.99
N SER A 109 36.47 35.59 16.68
CA SER A 109 35.15 35.68 16.07
C SER A 109 34.33 34.40 16.20
N VAL A 110 34.97 33.22 16.14
CA VAL A 110 34.33 31.90 16.25
C VAL A 110 34.03 31.57 17.71
N THR A 111 34.94 31.88 18.63
CA THR A 111 34.70 31.78 20.08
C THR A 111 33.55 32.68 20.52
N LYS A 112 33.46 33.91 20.00
CA LYS A 112 32.33 34.83 20.25
C LYS A 112 31.00 34.34 19.65
N LEU A 113 31.03 33.60 18.55
CA LEU A 113 29.83 33.00 17.93
C LEU A 113 29.36 31.76 18.71
N LEU A 114 30.29 30.91 19.16
CA LEU A 114 30.01 29.72 19.97
C LEU A 114 29.51 30.09 21.38
N GLN A 115 30.10 31.10 22.03
CA GLN A 115 29.57 31.65 23.28
C GLN A 115 28.16 32.25 23.12
N LYS A 116 27.82 32.77 21.93
CA LYS A 116 26.46 33.23 21.61
C LYS A 116 25.48 32.08 21.42
N SER A 117 25.90 30.96 20.82
CA SER A 117 25.04 29.80 20.57
C SER A 117 24.57 29.06 21.84
N GLY A 118 25.20 29.34 22.99
CA GLY A 118 24.81 28.79 24.29
C GLY A 118 24.05 29.79 25.16
N LEU A 119 23.01 30.49 24.65
CA LEU A 119 22.19 31.37 25.49
C LEU A 119 20.69 31.38 25.11
N PRO A 120 19.77 31.28 26.10
CA PRO A 120 18.31 31.50 25.99
C PRO A 120 17.88 32.86 25.39
N VAL A 121 18.85 33.74 25.11
CA VAL A 121 18.66 35.11 24.66
C VAL A 121 18.20 35.15 23.21
N GLU A 122 18.68 34.24 22.35
CA GLU A 122 18.28 34.22 20.94
C GLU A 122 16.88 33.61 20.76
N GLU A 123 16.53 32.56 21.50
CA GLU A 123 15.18 31.99 21.50
C GLU A 123 14.13 33.01 21.99
N LYS A 124 14.42 33.74 23.07
CA LYS A 124 13.50 34.76 23.60
C LYS A 124 13.32 35.94 22.65
N GLU A 125 14.38 36.37 21.96
CA GLU A 125 14.28 37.45 20.97
C GLU A 125 13.60 36.97 19.68
N LEU A 126 13.85 35.74 19.24
CA LEU A 126 13.12 35.12 18.13
C LEU A 126 11.63 35.01 18.44
N LEU A 127 11.27 34.49 19.62
CA LEU A 127 9.87 34.45 20.10
C LEU A 127 9.24 35.84 20.16
N ARG A 128 10.01 36.88 20.49
CA ARG A 128 9.54 38.27 20.49
C ARG A 128 9.30 38.79 19.07
N LEU A 129 10.18 38.47 18.13
CA LEU A 129 10.09 38.88 16.73
C LEU A 129 9.01 38.13 15.95
N THR A 130 8.75 36.86 16.30
CA THR A 130 7.75 36.01 15.66
C THR A 130 6.42 35.96 16.41
N ASN A 131 6.16 36.89 17.32
CA ASN A 131 4.90 36.90 18.07
C ASN A 131 3.71 37.15 17.12
N PRO A 132 2.76 36.19 16.99
CA PRO A 132 1.61 36.33 16.11
C PRO A 132 0.70 37.51 16.47
N ASP A 133 0.68 37.95 17.72
CA ASP A 133 -0.11 39.10 18.17
C ASP A 133 0.40 40.45 17.60
N ASN A 134 1.64 40.48 17.10
CA ASN A 134 2.25 41.69 16.53
C ASN A 134 2.10 41.77 15.00
N ILE A 135 1.46 40.77 14.38
CA ILE A 135 1.21 40.75 12.93
C ILE A 135 0.04 41.70 12.64
N GLN A 136 0.31 42.79 11.93
CA GLN A 136 -0.72 43.72 11.48
C GLN A 136 -1.53 43.06 10.36
N VAL A 137 -2.82 42.84 10.60
CA VAL A 137 -3.75 42.32 9.60
C VAL A 137 -4.47 43.49 8.92
N GLU A 138 -4.70 43.36 7.62
CA GLU A 138 -5.42 44.36 6.82
C GLU A 138 -6.82 44.62 7.38
N ALA A 139 -7.25 45.89 7.40
CA ALA A 139 -8.55 46.30 7.97
C ALA A 139 -9.77 45.69 7.25
N ASN A 140 -9.57 45.14 6.04
CA ASN A 140 -10.61 44.49 5.25
C ASN A 140 -10.66 42.96 5.42
N TYR A 141 -9.76 42.36 6.21
CA TYR A 141 -9.73 40.93 6.41
C TYR A 141 -10.96 40.47 7.19
N ARG A 142 -11.79 39.64 6.54
CA ARG A 142 -13.02 39.09 7.12
C ARG A 142 -12.86 37.66 7.62
N GLY A 143 -11.66 37.10 7.50
CA GLY A 143 -11.37 35.74 7.90
C GLY A 143 -11.11 35.59 9.41
N PRO A 144 -11.04 34.35 9.90
CA PRO A 144 -10.85 34.04 11.31
C PRO A 144 -9.40 34.35 11.75
N HIS A 145 -9.25 35.01 12.90
CA HIS A 145 -7.95 35.35 13.48
C HIS A 145 -7.52 34.26 14.47
N ILE A 146 -6.46 33.55 14.14
CA ILE A 146 -5.95 32.43 14.95
C ILE A 146 -4.82 32.94 15.84
N LYS A 147 -4.93 32.69 17.14
CA LYS A 147 -3.86 32.94 18.11
C LYS A 147 -2.99 31.69 18.30
N ASP A 148 -1.88 31.86 18.97
CA ASP A 148 -0.84 30.83 19.15
C ASP A 148 -1.38 29.50 19.74
N GLN A 149 -2.40 29.55 20.60
CA GLN A 149 -3.09 28.37 21.11
C GLN A 149 -4.53 28.27 20.56
N ILE A 150 -4.77 27.22 19.78
CA ILE A 150 -6.10 26.91 19.24
C ILE A 150 -7.00 26.42 20.39
N THR A 151 -7.92 27.29 20.82
CA THR A 151 -8.94 26.95 21.81
C THR A 151 -10.18 26.38 21.10
N ARG A 152 -10.98 25.57 21.81
CA ARG A 152 -12.20 24.95 21.26
C ARG A 152 -13.17 25.97 20.66
N SER A 153 -13.29 27.16 21.26
CA SER A 153 -14.08 28.27 20.72
C SER A 153 -13.53 28.76 19.38
N THR A 154 -12.24 29.05 19.30
CA THR A 154 -11.55 29.48 18.07
C THR A 154 -11.70 28.45 16.94
N PHE A 155 -11.70 27.16 17.28
CA PHE A 155 -11.91 26.09 16.30
C PHE A 155 -13.34 26.08 15.73
N VAL A 156 -14.35 26.38 16.55
CA VAL A 156 -15.74 26.51 16.09
C VAL A 156 -15.89 27.73 15.18
N ASP A 157 -15.31 28.87 15.57
CA ASP A 157 -15.32 30.11 14.78
C ASP A 157 -14.64 29.91 13.42
N LEU A 158 -13.52 29.16 13.39
CA LEU A 158 -12.81 28.77 12.18
C LEU A 158 -13.73 27.96 11.24
N ILE A 159 -14.38 26.92 11.76
CA ILE A 159 -15.31 26.09 10.98
C ILE A 159 -16.46 26.94 10.42
N GLU A 160 -17.03 27.82 11.22
CA GLU A 160 -18.14 28.68 10.82
C GLU A 160 -17.72 29.68 9.73
N ALA A 161 -16.53 30.28 9.84
CA ALA A 161 -15.98 31.15 8.82
C ALA A 161 -15.76 30.42 7.48
N PHE A 162 -15.25 29.18 7.53
CA PHE A 162 -15.12 28.32 6.35
C PHE A 162 -16.46 28.02 5.68
N GLN A 163 -17.50 27.70 6.47
CA GLN A 163 -18.84 27.45 5.96
C GLN A 163 -19.45 28.69 5.29
N LYS A 164 -19.20 29.87 5.84
CA LYS A 164 -19.66 31.16 5.30
C LYS A 164 -18.81 31.69 4.13
N ARG A 165 -17.79 30.95 3.68
CA ARG A 165 -16.81 31.36 2.65
C ARG A 165 -16.16 32.73 2.95
N GLN A 166 -15.93 33.00 4.23
CA GLN A 166 -15.18 34.17 4.67
C GLN A 166 -13.69 33.81 4.64
N VAL A 167 -13.09 33.91 3.44
CA VAL A 167 -11.65 33.76 3.18
C VAL A 167 -11.10 35.10 2.76
#